data_AF-A0A4Q7Y8F4-F1
#
_entry.id   AF-A0A4Q7Y8F4-F1
#
_cell.length_a   1.000
_cell.length_b   1.000
_cell.length_c   1.000
_cell.angle_alpha   90.00
_cell.angle_beta   90.00
_cell.angle_gamma   90.00
#
_symmetry.space_group_name_H-M   'P 1'
#
loop_
_entity.id
_entity.type
_entity.pdbx_description
1 polymer ?
#
loop_
_entity_poly.entity_id
_entity_poly.type
_entity_poly.pdbx_seq_one_letter_code
_entity_poly.pdbx_strand_id
1 'polypeptide(L)'
;MATIHRTTLAPTKLELLTGWLPLQPWYRPGATAPRLARAGGFRLDDPAGEVGIEFLLVTDDAAGEGSAYSTPLTYRGAPLEEAAAGLIGTLEHGVLGTRWVYDAEHDPVAVAQLLAFVTGAVQAQHQSQSDTLDPTVGRTRDGGAAGTVELVRLPEPGVRAGGRGSVEADWTRPDGSTARGVVAVVR
;
A
#
# COMPACT_ATOMS: atom_id res chain seq x y z
N MET A 1 15.80 -7.84 -3.11
CA MET A 1 14.75 -7.37 -4.05
C MET A 1 13.64 -8.41 -4.06
N ALA A 2 12.39 -7.98 -4.02
CA ALA A 2 11.25 -8.89 -3.97
C ALA A 2 10.91 -9.46 -5.36
N THR A 3 10.88 -10.80 -5.49
CA THR A 3 10.44 -11.47 -6.72
C THR A 3 8.92 -11.53 -6.79
N ILE A 4 8.35 -11.14 -7.93
CA ILE A 4 6.91 -11.27 -8.20
C ILE A 4 6.65 -12.58 -8.94
N HIS A 5 5.95 -13.49 -8.26
CA HIS A 5 5.49 -14.74 -8.86
C HIS A 5 4.17 -14.54 -9.58
N ARG A 6 4.09 -14.99 -10.84
CA ARG A 6 2.81 -15.14 -11.55
C ARG A 6 2.14 -16.42 -11.07
N THR A 7 1.33 -16.30 -10.02
CA THR A 7 0.63 -17.43 -9.38
C THR A 7 -0.76 -17.01 -8.91
N THR A 8 -1.53 -17.97 -8.43
CA THR A 8 -2.78 -17.75 -7.71
C THR A 8 -2.53 -17.30 -6.27
N LEU A 9 -3.47 -16.49 -5.76
CA LEU A 9 -3.62 -16.12 -4.36
C LEU A 9 -5.05 -16.48 -3.93
N ALA A 10 -5.21 -17.18 -2.81
CA ALA A 10 -6.53 -17.56 -2.30
C ALA A 10 -6.63 -17.34 -0.78
N PRO A 11 -7.49 -16.43 -0.29
CA PRO A 11 -8.22 -15.42 -1.06
C PRO A 11 -7.28 -14.47 -1.82
N THR A 12 -7.83 -13.78 -2.82
CA THR A 12 -7.15 -12.68 -3.49
C THR A 12 -7.00 -11.49 -2.54
N LYS A 13 -6.06 -10.59 -2.87
CA LYS A 13 -5.85 -9.34 -2.12
C LYS A 13 -7.11 -8.49 -2.05
N LEU A 14 -7.87 -8.42 -3.15
CA LEU A 14 -9.10 -7.64 -3.21
C LEU A 14 -10.20 -8.26 -2.34
N GLU A 15 -10.34 -9.58 -2.31
CA GLU A 15 -11.30 -10.25 -1.42
C GLU A 15 -11.00 -9.99 0.06
N LEU A 16 -9.72 -10.05 0.46
CA LEU A 16 -9.31 -9.68 1.83
C LEU A 16 -9.69 -8.22 2.13
N LEU A 17 -9.40 -7.29 1.22
CA LEU A 17 -9.71 -5.88 1.39
C LEU A 17 -11.22 -5.59 1.40
N THR A 18 -12.02 -6.32 0.63
CA THR A 18 -13.49 -6.18 0.63
C THR A 18 -14.07 -6.48 2.01
N GLY A 19 -13.51 -7.44 2.75
CA GLY A 19 -13.91 -7.71 4.13
C GLY A 19 -13.33 -6.73 5.16
N TRP A 20 -12.11 -6.26 4.93
CA TRP A 20 -11.37 -5.44 5.90
C TRP A 20 -11.69 -3.94 5.84
N LEU A 21 -11.88 -3.37 4.65
CA LEU A 21 -12.12 -1.93 4.47
C LEU A 21 -13.34 -1.41 5.27
N PRO A 22 -14.52 -2.07 5.26
CA PRO A 22 -15.68 -1.60 6.02
C PRO A 22 -15.47 -1.52 7.54
N LEU A 23 -14.44 -2.19 8.08
CA LEU A 23 -14.12 -2.18 9.50
C LEU A 23 -13.24 -0.98 9.89
N GLN A 24 -12.75 -0.21 8.91
CA GLN A 24 -11.84 0.90 9.16
C GLN A 24 -12.59 2.21 9.41
N PRO A 25 -12.15 3.04 10.37
CA PRO A 25 -12.85 4.27 10.74
C PRO A 25 -12.85 5.34 9.64
N TRP A 26 -11.91 5.25 8.70
CA TRP A 26 -11.76 6.18 7.58
C TRP A 26 -12.47 5.70 6.31
N TYR A 27 -13.04 4.50 6.28
CA TYR A 27 -13.75 3.99 5.10
C TYR A 27 -15.02 4.81 4.85
N ARG A 28 -15.28 5.13 3.57
CA ARG A 28 -16.50 5.83 3.16
C ARG A 28 -17.54 4.79 2.72
N PRO A 29 -18.56 4.51 3.54
CA PRO A 29 -19.52 3.44 3.24
C PRO A 29 -20.37 3.77 2.00
N GLY A 30 -20.49 2.80 1.11
CA GLY A 30 -21.43 2.82 -0.02
C GLY A 30 -22.80 2.23 0.34
N ALA A 31 -23.71 2.22 -0.64
CA ALA A 31 -25.03 1.60 -0.50
C ALA A 31 -24.98 0.06 -0.54
N THR A 32 -23.90 -0.50 -1.08
CA THR A 32 -23.64 -1.94 -1.18
C THR A 32 -22.27 -2.28 -0.60
N ALA A 33 -21.95 -3.57 -0.49
CA ALA A 33 -20.60 -4.02 -0.17
C ALA A 33 -19.55 -3.43 -1.15
N PRO A 34 -18.28 -3.27 -0.71
CA PRO A 34 -17.21 -2.70 -1.54
C PRO A 34 -17.05 -3.49 -2.85
N ARG A 35 -16.93 -2.76 -3.96
CA ARG A 35 -16.63 -3.34 -5.27
C ARG A 35 -15.29 -2.76 -5.72
N LEU A 36 -14.24 -3.46 -5.29
CA LEU A 36 -12.87 -2.99 -5.42
C LEU A 36 -12.29 -3.34 -6.78
N ALA A 37 -11.67 -2.36 -7.42
CA ALA A 37 -10.81 -2.55 -8.57
C ALA A 37 -9.39 -2.08 -8.25
N ARG A 38 -8.38 -2.83 -8.71
CA ARG A 38 -6.99 -2.37 -8.63
C ARG A 38 -6.81 -1.16 -9.54
N ALA A 39 -6.32 -0.07 -8.97
CA ALA A 39 -6.16 1.21 -9.64
C ALA A 39 -4.70 1.64 -9.80
N GLY A 40 -3.78 1.04 -9.04
CA GLY A 40 -2.37 1.39 -9.10
C GLY A 40 -1.61 0.87 -7.90
N GLY A 41 -0.41 1.39 -7.69
CA GLY A 41 0.41 1.04 -6.56
C GLY A 41 1.87 0.80 -6.91
N PHE A 42 2.66 0.54 -5.88
CA PHE A 42 4.10 0.30 -5.97
C PHE A 42 4.55 -0.64 -4.86
N ARG A 43 5.83 -1.01 -4.88
CA ARG A 43 6.46 -1.83 -3.84
C ARG A 43 7.70 -1.15 -3.29
N LEU A 44 8.04 -1.51 -2.05
CA LEU A 44 9.35 -1.25 -1.47
C LEU A 44 10.01 -2.59 -1.16
N ASP A 45 11.33 -2.65 -1.27
CA ASP A 45 12.05 -3.88 -0.97
C ASP A 45 12.42 -3.93 0.50
N ASP A 46 12.18 -5.09 1.13
CA ASP A 46 12.81 -5.43 2.40
C ASP A 46 14.30 -5.80 2.14
N PRO A 47 15.26 -5.16 2.83
CA PRO A 47 16.68 -5.49 2.73
C PRO A 47 16.99 -6.95 3.10
N ALA A 48 16.22 -7.55 4.02
CA ALA A 48 16.39 -8.95 4.39
C ALA A 48 15.71 -9.91 3.41
N GLY A 49 14.77 -9.42 2.58
CA GLY A 49 14.02 -10.23 1.61
C GLY A 49 12.91 -11.10 2.22
N GLU A 50 12.55 -10.88 3.48
CA GLU A 50 11.60 -11.70 4.23
C GLU A 50 10.17 -11.15 4.18
N VAL A 51 10.03 -9.83 4.00
CA VAL A 51 8.75 -9.14 4.00
C VAL A 51 8.44 -8.59 2.62
N GLY A 52 7.30 -9.01 2.05
CA GLY A 52 6.76 -8.34 0.86
C GLY A 52 6.08 -7.04 1.28
N ILE A 53 6.47 -5.89 0.74
CA ILE A 53 5.87 -4.58 1.05
C ILE A 53 5.24 -4.01 -0.21
N GLU A 54 3.94 -3.73 -0.17
CA GLU A 54 3.17 -3.22 -1.31
C GLU A 54 2.24 -2.10 -0.88
N PHE A 55 2.20 -1.03 -1.66
CA PHE A 55 1.21 0.03 -1.52
C PHE A 55 0.20 -0.15 -2.64
N LEU A 56 -0.91 -0.82 -2.35
CA LEU A 56 -1.95 -1.11 -3.33
C LEU A 56 -2.97 0.03 -3.35
N LEU A 57 -3.14 0.68 -4.50
CA LEU A 57 -4.21 1.64 -4.72
C LEU A 57 -5.42 0.92 -5.33
N VAL A 58 -6.57 1.06 -4.70
CA VAL A 58 -7.85 0.51 -5.16
C VAL A 58 -8.90 1.60 -5.31
N THR A 59 -9.81 1.45 -6.25
CA THR A 59 -11.03 2.24 -6.33
C THR A 59 -12.21 1.41 -5.83
N ASP A 60 -13.15 2.05 -5.13
CA ASP A 60 -14.43 1.45 -4.74
C ASP A 60 -15.58 2.15 -5.47
N ASP A 61 -16.23 1.43 -6.37
CA ASP A 61 -17.37 1.95 -7.12
C ASP A 61 -18.71 1.84 -6.36
N ALA A 62 -18.73 1.20 -5.18
CA ALA A 62 -19.94 1.04 -4.36
C ALA A 62 -20.43 2.38 -3.77
N ALA A 63 -19.54 3.37 -3.65
CA ALA A 63 -19.83 4.71 -3.15
C ALA A 63 -20.27 5.71 -4.25
N GLY A 64 -20.42 5.27 -5.51
CA GLY A 64 -20.90 6.10 -6.63
C GLY A 64 -19.87 7.09 -7.20
N GLU A 65 -18.99 7.66 -6.38
CA GLU A 65 -17.95 8.61 -6.80
C GLU A 65 -16.57 7.96 -7.06
N GLY A 66 -16.45 6.63 -6.92
CA GLY A 66 -15.20 5.92 -7.22
C GLY A 66 -14.06 6.31 -6.29
N SER A 67 -14.31 6.32 -4.96
CA SER A 67 -13.29 6.71 -3.97
C SER A 67 -12.04 5.85 -4.11
N ALA A 68 -10.88 6.51 -4.11
CA ALA A 68 -9.60 5.83 -4.14
C ALA A 68 -9.10 5.59 -2.71
N TYR A 69 -8.56 4.40 -2.46
CA TYR A 69 -7.96 4.01 -1.20
C TYR A 69 -6.52 3.57 -1.40
N SER A 70 -5.62 4.11 -0.59
CA SER A 70 -4.27 3.58 -0.42
C SER A 70 -4.29 2.51 0.66
N THR A 71 -3.94 1.29 0.28
CA THR A 71 -3.86 0.11 1.16
C THR A 71 -2.43 -0.41 1.17
N PRO A 72 -1.56 0.13 2.06
CA PRO A 72 -0.25 -0.43 2.35
C PRO A 72 -0.40 -1.80 3.02
N LEU A 73 0.23 -2.81 2.44
CA LEU A 73 0.15 -4.21 2.85
C LEU A 73 1.56 -4.77 3.06
N THR A 74 1.71 -5.58 4.11
CA THR A 74 2.85 -6.50 4.22
C THR A 74 2.44 -7.96 4.11
N TYR A 75 3.32 -8.77 3.52
CA TYR A 75 3.16 -10.22 3.36
C TYR A 75 4.30 -10.92 4.07
N ARG A 76 3.97 -11.72 5.09
CA ARG A 76 4.96 -12.45 5.90
C ARG A 76 4.77 -13.96 5.77
N GLY A 77 5.86 -14.71 5.90
CA GLY A 77 5.87 -16.17 5.90
C GLY A 77 5.50 -16.82 7.23
N ALA A 78 5.31 -16.02 8.28
CA ALA A 78 4.86 -16.45 9.61
C ALA A 78 4.06 -15.31 10.28
N PRO A 79 3.23 -15.61 11.30
CA PRO A 79 2.55 -14.58 12.07
C PRO A 79 3.55 -13.65 12.77
N LEU A 80 3.21 -12.36 12.83
CA LEU A 80 3.91 -11.33 13.57
C LEU A 80 3.04 -10.86 14.74
N GLU A 81 3.44 -11.20 15.97
CA GLU A 81 2.67 -10.91 17.19
C GLU A 81 2.55 -9.40 17.47
N GLU A 82 3.64 -8.66 17.31
CA GLU A 82 3.67 -7.19 17.49
C GLU A 82 2.74 -6.43 16.53
N ALA A 83 2.43 -7.02 15.37
CA ALA A 83 1.52 -6.44 14.37
C ALA A 83 0.12 -7.06 14.39
N ALA A 84 -0.23 -7.87 15.40
CA ALA A 84 -1.48 -8.62 15.44
C ALA A 84 -2.74 -7.74 15.27
N ALA A 85 -2.71 -6.50 15.78
CA ALA A 85 -3.79 -5.53 15.63
C ALA A 85 -4.05 -5.13 14.17
N GLY A 86 -3.03 -5.22 13.31
CA GLY A 86 -3.11 -4.92 11.88
C GLY A 86 -3.34 -6.14 10.99
N LEU A 87 -3.62 -7.34 11.54
CA LEU A 87 -3.84 -8.52 10.72
C LEU A 87 -5.12 -8.35 9.88
N ILE A 88 -4.96 -8.31 8.56
CA ILE A 88 -6.06 -8.25 7.59
C ILE A 88 -6.61 -9.66 7.36
N GLY A 89 -5.71 -10.63 7.27
CA GLY A 89 -6.07 -12.03 7.08
C GLY A 89 -4.89 -12.89 6.65
N THR A 90 -5.19 -14.09 6.18
CA THR A 90 -4.21 -15.00 5.58
C THR A 90 -4.60 -15.31 4.15
N LEU A 91 -3.61 -15.61 3.32
CA LEU A 91 -3.82 -16.13 1.96
C LEU A 91 -2.85 -17.26 1.64
N GLU A 92 -3.27 -18.14 0.76
CA GLU A 92 -2.43 -19.18 0.17
C GLU A 92 -1.81 -18.66 -1.12
N HIS A 93 -0.47 -18.60 -1.15
CA HIS A 93 0.29 -18.21 -2.33
C HIS A 93 0.84 -19.46 -3.01
N GLY A 94 0.50 -19.70 -4.28
CA GLY A 94 0.82 -20.98 -4.96
C GLY A 94 2.31 -21.36 -5.02
N VAL A 95 3.23 -20.40 -4.86
CA VAL A 95 4.69 -20.67 -4.73
C VAL A 95 5.22 -20.62 -3.29
N LEU A 96 4.82 -19.62 -2.50
CA LEU A 96 5.38 -19.34 -1.18
C LEU A 96 4.59 -20.02 -0.05
N GLY A 97 3.44 -20.64 -0.33
CA GLY A 97 2.53 -21.20 0.68
C GLY A 97 1.75 -20.11 1.43
N THR A 98 1.30 -20.42 2.64
CA THR A 98 0.54 -19.49 3.49
C THR A 98 1.30 -18.20 3.74
N ARG A 99 0.62 -17.06 3.59
CA ARG A 99 1.12 -15.73 3.89
C ARG A 99 0.16 -15.02 4.84
N TRP A 100 0.72 -14.36 5.84
CA TRP A 100 0.00 -13.45 6.73
C TRP A 100 0.04 -12.05 6.15
N VAL A 101 -1.14 -11.46 5.95
CA VAL A 101 -1.31 -10.15 5.34
C VAL A 101 -1.66 -9.15 6.43
N TYR A 102 -0.83 -8.13 6.58
CA TYR A 102 -1.02 -7.06 7.56
C TYR A 102 -1.23 -5.72 6.88
N ASP A 103 -1.95 -4.83 7.55
CA ASP A 103 -1.89 -3.41 7.29
C ASP A 103 -0.48 -2.90 7.65
N ALA A 104 0.23 -2.36 6.66
CA ALA A 104 1.65 -2.05 6.80
C ALA A 104 1.96 -0.96 7.83
N GLU A 105 0.96 -0.20 8.29
CA GLU A 105 1.09 0.73 9.42
C GLU A 105 1.62 0.05 10.70
N HIS A 106 1.25 -1.22 10.89
CA HIS A 106 1.61 -2.01 12.07
C HIS A 106 2.93 -2.78 11.90
N ASP A 107 3.54 -2.74 10.70
CA ASP A 107 4.74 -3.51 10.39
C ASP A 107 5.98 -2.61 10.44
N PRO A 108 6.91 -2.81 11.39
CA PRO A 108 8.07 -1.94 11.55
C PRO A 108 9.01 -1.98 10.34
N VAL A 109 9.03 -3.08 9.58
CA VAL A 109 9.86 -3.18 8.37
C VAL A 109 9.29 -2.26 7.28
N ALA A 110 7.97 -2.22 7.11
CA ALA A 110 7.35 -1.32 6.14
C ALA A 110 7.52 0.15 6.51
N VAL A 111 7.35 0.51 7.78
CA VAL A 111 7.57 1.89 8.25
C VAL A 111 9.02 2.32 8.03
N ALA A 112 9.99 1.45 8.34
CA ALA A 112 11.40 1.71 8.11
C ALA A 112 11.71 1.89 6.61
N GLN A 113 11.15 1.04 5.74
CA GLN A 113 11.35 1.17 4.30
C GLN A 113 10.70 2.42 3.71
N LEU A 114 9.56 2.85 4.24
CA LEU A 114 8.92 4.08 3.79
C LEU A 114 9.76 5.32 4.17
N LEU A 115 10.34 5.35 5.37
CA LEU A 115 11.32 6.37 5.75
C LEU A 115 12.59 6.31 4.89
N ALA A 116 13.10 5.11 4.63
CA ALA A 116 14.23 4.91 3.73
C ALA A 116 13.92 5.42 2.32
N PHE A 117 12.67 5.26 1.85
CA PHE A 117 12.27 5.73 0.53
C PHE A 117 12.28 7.24 0.48
N VAL A 118 11.64 7.91 1.45
CA VAL A 118 11.60 9.38 1.58
C VAL A 118 13.01 9.99 1.66
N THR A 119 13.93 9.32 2.36
CA THR A 119 15.34 9.75 2.48
C THR A 119 16.20 9.39 1.26
N GLY A 120 15.68 8.59 0.33
CA GLY A 120 16.35 8.18 -0.89
C GLY A 120 17.28 6.98 -0.77
N ALA A 121 17.29 6.32 0.39
CA ALA A 121 18.07 5.10 0.63
C ALA A 121 17.49 3.86 -0.07
N VAL A 122 16.18 3.84 -0.35
CA VAL A 122 15.53 2.81 -1.18
C VAL A 122 14.76 3.46 -2.34
N GLN A 123 14.53 2.68 -3.39
CA GLN A 123 13.78 3.09 -4.59
C GLN A 123 12.48 2.31 -4.67
N ALA A 124 11.44 2.95 -5.18
CA ALA A 124 10.17 2.28 -5.46
C ALA A 124 10.34 1.27 -6.59
N GLN A 125 9.71 0.11 -6.42
CA GLN A 125 9.67 -0.97 -7.41
C GLN A 125 8.28 -1.07 -8.03
N HIS A 126 8.24 -1.54 -9.26
CA HIS A 126 7.02 -1.75 -10.02
C HIS A 126 6.15 -2.83 -9.35
N GLN A 127 4.85 -2.55 -9.28
CA GLN A 127 3.91 -3.39 -8.54
C GLN A 127 3.59 -4.77 -9.15
N SER A 128 4.07 -5.05 -10.37
CA SER A 128 3.80 -6.30 -11.10
C SER A 128 4.98 -6.86 -11.89
N GLN A 129 6.14 -6.20 -11.84
CA GLN A 129 7.36 -6.65 -12.52
C GLN A 129 8.50 -6.72 -11.51
N SER A 130 9.17 -7.89 -11.43
CA SER A 130 10.34 -8.07 -10.58
C SER A 130 11.49 -7.16 -11.03
N ASP A 131 12.31 -6.72 -10.07
CA ASP A 131 13.58 -6.01 -10.31
C ASP A 131 13.46 -4.80 -11.25
N THR A 132 12.29 -4.17 -11.25
CA THR A 132 11.95 -3.05 -12.13
C THR A 132 11.62 -1.85 -11.26
N LEU A 133 12.40 -0.77 -11.41
CA LEU A 133 12.11 0.49 -10.71
C LEU A 133 10.79 1.10 -11.20
N ASP A 134 10.09 1.77 -10.31
CA ASP A 134 8.94 2.60 -10.65
C ASP A 134 9.29 4.09 -10.48
N PRO A 135 9.71 4.78 -11.56
CA PRO A 135 10.08 6.18 -11.49
C PRO A 135 8.86 7.12 -11.34
N THR A 136 7.63 6.60 -11.44
CA THR A 136 6.41 7.42 -11.30
C THR A 136 6.10 7.74 -9.84
N VAL A 137 6.62 6.95 -8.90
CA VAL A 137 6.44 7.16 -7.46
C VAL A 137 7.31 8.32 -7.01
N GLY A 138 6.64 9.41 -6.59
CA GLY A 138 7.31 10.61 -6.15
C GLY A 138 7.67 10.56 -4.67
N ARG A 139 8.74 11.26 -4.30
CA ARG A 139 9.04 11.60 -2.92
C ARG A 139 9.48 13.05 -2.80
N THR A 140 9.16 13.66 -1.67
CA THR A 140 9.71 14.96 -1.27
C THR A 140 10.38 14.84 0.09
N ARG A 141 11.36 15.71 0.34
CA ARG A 141 11.99 15.83 1.66
C ARG A 141 12.44 17.26 1.90
N ASP A 142 11.88 17.85 2.95
CA ASP A 142 12.29 19.12 3.50
C ASP A 142 13.22 18.80 4.68
N GLY A 143 14.50 19.11 4.57
CA GLY A 143 15.57 18.60 5.43
C GLY A 143 15.28 18.61 6.95
N GLY A 144 15.86 17.68 7.69
CA GLY A 144 15.65 17.50 9.13
C GLY A 144 15.78 16.04 9.56
N ALA A 145 15.78 15.77 10.87
CA ALA A 145 15.77 14.39 11.38
C ALA A 145 14.49 13.67 10.95
N ALA A 146 14.59 12.36 10.68
CA ALA A 146 13.44 11.51 10.38
C ALA A 146 12.44 11.57 11.54
N GLY A 147 11.17 11.81 11.24
CA GLY A 147 10.10 11.75 12.23
C GLY A 147 9.11 10.64 11.90
N THR A 148 7.88 10.78 12.36
CA THR A 148 6.87 9.72 12.27
C THR A 148 6.24 9.67 10.89
N VAL A 149 5.98 8.46 10.41
CA VAL A 149 5.20 8.23 9.18
C VAL A 149 3.72 8.27 9.51
N GLU A 150 2.96 9.00 8.72
CA GLU A 150 1.50 8.94 8.66
C GLU A 150 1.07 8.48 7.28
N LEU A 151 0.19 7.47 7.21
CA LEU A 151 -0.35 6.97 5.96
C LEU A 151 -1.59 7.76 5.56
N VAL A 152 -1.65 8.18 4.30
CA VAL A 152 -2.83 8.82 3.72
C VAL A 152 -3.68 7.76 3.04
N ARG A 153 -4.74 7.34 3.73
CA ARG A 153 -5.63 6.24 3.30
C ARG A 153 -6.57 6.63 2.17
N LEU A 154 -6.94 7.89 2.10
CA LEU A 154 -7.81 8.49 1.09
C LEU A 154 -7.01 9.57 0.33
N PRO A 155 -6.19 9.20 -0.67
CA PRO A 155 -5.42 10.18 -1.42
C PRO A 155 -6.33 11.10 -2.22
N GLU A 156 -6.07 12.41 -2.11
CA GLU A 156 -6.81 13.44 -2.85
C GLU A 156 -5.97 14.02 -3.99
N PRO A 157 -6.52 14.10 -5.22
CA PRO A 157 -5.78 14.61 -6.37
C PRO A 157 -5.27 16.04 -6.19
N GLY A 158 -3.98 16.27 -6.45
CA GLY A 158 -3.37 17.61 -6.44
C GLY A 158 -3.22 18.24 -5.06
N VAL A 159 -3.63 17.55 -3.99
CA VAL A 159 -3.38 17.99 -2.61
C VAL A 159 -1.94 17.68 -2.25
N ARG A 160 -1.17 18.73 -1.91
CA ARG A 160 0.15 18.57 -1.32
C ARG A 160 0.01 18.37 0.18
N ALA A 161 0.80 17.44 0.73
CA ALA A 161 0.89 17.29 2.17
C ALA A 161 1.92 18.26 2.74
N GLY A 162 1.60 18.84 3.90
CA GLY A 162 2.60 19.49 4.76
C GLY A 162 3.35 18.46 5.58
N GLY A 163 4.65 18.67 5.81
CA GLY A 163 5.51 17.76 6.58
C GLY A 163 6.97 17.92 6.21
N ARG A 164 7.83 17.06 6.76
CA ARG A 164 9.26 16.95 6.41
C ARG A 164 9.51 16.11 5.17
N GLY A 165 8.49 15.43 4.66
CA GLY A 165 8.53 14.69 3.42
C GLY A 165 7.19 14.06 3.10
N SER A 166 7.03 13.66 1.84
CA SER A 166 5.82 12.99 1.36
C SER A 166 6.17 11.91 0.35
N VAL A 167 5.23 10.98 0.15
CA VAL A 167 5.24 10.00 -0.93
C VAL A 167 3.98 10.20 -1.76
N GLU A 168 4.15 10.27 -3.07
CA GLU A 168 3.06 10.43 -4.03
C GLU A 168 3.03 9.26 -5.00
N ALA A 169 1.83 8.81 -5.35
CA ALA A 169 1.62 7.75 -6.31
C ALA A 169 0.46 8.08 -7.24
N ASP A 170 0.50 7.46 -8.42
CA ASP A 170 -0.55 7.58 -9.43
C ASP A 170 -1.57 6.45 -9.29
N TRP A 171 -2.83 6.72 -9.60
CA TRP A 171 -3.86 5.70 -9.78
C TRP A 171 -4.79 6.01 -10.95
N THR A 172 -5.34 4.96 -11.54
CA THR A 172 -6.35 5.03 -12.60
C THR A 172 -7.74 5.12 -11.98
N ARG A 173 -8.49 6.16 -12.33
CA ARG A 173 -9.90 6.33 -11.95
C ARG A 173 -10.82 5.42 -12.77
N PRO A 174 -12.07 5.20 -12.34
CA PRO A 174 -13.03 4.39 -13.10
C PRO A 174 -13.30 4.88 -14.53
N ASP A 175 -13.15 6.18 -14.79
CA ASP A 175 -13.28 6.78 -16.12
C ASP A 175 -12.03 6.58 -17.02
N GLY A 176 -11.00 5.91 -16.51
CA GLY A 176 -9.73 5.67 -17.19
C GLY A 176 -8.72 6.81 -17.05
N SER A 177 -9.09 7.95 -16.45
CA SER A 177 -8.16 9.06 -16.22
C SER A 177 -7.14 8.73 -15.12
N THR A 178 -5.94 9.28 -15.24
CA THR A 178 -4.94 9.18 -14.17
C THR A 178 -5.13 10.29 -13.14
N ALA A 179 -4.95 9.92 -11.88
CA ALA A 179 -4.92 10.80 -10.73
C ALA A 179 -3.57 10.63 -10.02
N ARG A 180 -3.15 11.66 -9.28
CA ARG A 180 -1.94 11.65 -8.46
C ARG A 180 -2.20 12.33 -7.13
N GLY A 181 -1.70 11.75 -6.05
CA GLY A 181 -1.91 12.26 -4.71
C GLY A 181 -0.95 11.64 -3.70
N VAL A 182 -0.93 12.24 -2.51
CA VAL A 182 -0.07 11.81 -1.41
C VAL A 182 -0.64 10.54 -0.78
N VAL A 183 0.21 9.54 -0.56
CA VAL A 183 -0.13 8.27 0.11
C VAL A 183 0.58 8.08 1.45
N ALA A 184 1.60 8.89 1.74
CA ALA A 184 2.24 8.95 3.05
C ALA A 184 2.93 10.30 3.29
N VAL A 185 3.04 10.68 4.56
CA VAL A 185 3.67 11.91 5.03
C VAL A 185 4.65 11.58 6.15
N VAL A 186 5.81 12.24 6.17
CA VAL A 186 6.75 12.20 7.29
C VAL A 186 6.64 13.54 8.03
N ARG A 187 6.33 13.50 9.33
CA ARG A 187 6.15 14.70 10.17
C ARG A 187 7.41 15.04 10.99
#